data_AF-A0A1I0LTL8-F1
#
_entry.id   AF-A0A1I0LTL8-F1
#
_cell.length_a   1.000
_cell.length_b   1.000
_cell.length_c   1.000
_cell.angle_alpha   90.00
_cell.angle_beta   90.00
_cell.angle_gamma   90.00
#
_symmetry.space_group_name_H-M   'P 1'
#
loop_
_entity.id
_entity.type
_entity.pdbx_description
1 polymer ?
#
loop_
_entity_poly.entity_id
_entity_poly.type
_entity_poly.pdbx_seq_one_letter_code
_entity_poly.pdbx_strand_id
1 'polypeptide(L)'
;MAEATATAPFAYSSLYIDTDGSYFDVIDALPDAPVGSVIVNVSGLLLGLEPHDLNLLFGMLGPNAVHGQRTLPLKDPDGDVWLTAVSDQHGLDLTVSFPACGSNARVVLPHDQADRVRAAVKEVTEGA
;
A
#
# COMPACT_ATOMS: atom_id res chain seq x y z
N MET A 1 -2.15 22.25 36.77
CA MET A 1 -1.13 21.69 35.87
C MET A 1 -1.88 20.90 34.84
N ALA A 2 -1.90 21.33 33.59
CA ALA A 2 -2.63 20.67 32.52
C ALA A 2 -1.70 19.62 31.89
N GLU A 3 -2.07 18.34 32.01
CA GLU A 3 -1.43 17.24 31.28
C GLU A 3 -1.70 17.43 29.78
N ALA A 4 -0.62 17.65 29.03
CA ALA A 4 -0.67 17.64 27.59
C ALA A 4 -1.02 16.23 27.11
N THR A 5 -2.10 16.14 26.35
CA THR A 5 -2.51 14.97 25.60
C THR A 5 -1.31 14.44 24.81
N ALA A 6 -0.81 13.26 25.17
CA ALA A 6 0.11 12.53 24.31
C ALA A 6 -0.70 12.01 23.12
N THR A 7 -0.84 12.85 22.08
CA THR A 7 -1.09 12.36 20.73
C THR A 7 0.10 11.46 20.43
N ALA A 8 -0.10 10.14 20.45
CA ALA A 8 0.90 9.21 19.96
C ALA A 8 1.34 9.73 18.60
N PRO A 9 2.66 9.94 18.35
CA PRO A 9 3.09 10.27 17.02
C PRO A 9 2.66 9.08 16.16
N PHE A 10 1.70 9.28 15.26
CA PHE A 10 1.63 8.44 14.09
C PHE A 10 2.96 8.68 13.38
N ALA A 11 3.97 7.89 13.72
CA ALA A 11 5.22 7.86 13.02
C ALA A 11 4.92 7.20 11.66
N TYR A 12 4.39 8.00 10.74
CA TYR A 12 4.30 7.65 9.32
C TYR A 12 5.71 7.67 8.77
N SER A 13 6.50 6.64 9.08
CA SER A 13 7.76 6.39 8.39
C SER A 13 7.42 5.62 7.12
N SER A 14 7.23 6.34 6.02
CA SER A 14 7.00 5.73 4.71
C SER A 14 8.01 4.62 4.46
N LEU A 15 7.51 3.42 4.17
CA LEU A 15 8.33 2.23 3.90
C LEU A 15 9.29 2.45 2.73
N TYR A 16 8.85 3.19 1.72
CA TYR A 16 9.62 3.56 0.54
C TYR A 16 9.29 4.98 0.08
N ILE A 17 10.30 5.71 -0.36
CA ILE A 17 10.17 7.03 -0.97
C ILE A 17 11.03 7.02 -2.24
N ASP A 18 10.40 7.30 -3.38
CA ASP A 18 11.09 7.43 -4.66
C ASP A 18 11.73 8.82 -4.81
N THR A 19 12.59 8.93 -5.80
CA THR A 19 13.32 10.15 -6.18
C THR A 19 12.42 11.31 -6.61
N ASP A 20 11.22 11.03 -7.10
CA ASP A 20 10.22 12.04 -7.46
C ASP A 20 9.34 12.48 -6.27
N GLY A 21 9.58 11.91 -5.09
CA GLY A 21 8.82 12.17 -3.86
C GLY A 21 7.55 11.33 -3.72
N SER A 22 7.24 10.46 -4.69
CA SER A 22 6.24 9.42 -4.49
C SER A 22 6.64 8.49 -3.35
N TYR A 23 5.66 7.92 -2.65
CA TYR A 23 5.96 7.08 -1.50
C TYR A 23 4.96 5.95 -1.33
N PHE A 24 5.39 4.92 -0.62
CA PHE A 24 4.59 3.76 -0.26
C PHE A 24 4.69 3.54 1.25
N ASP A 25 3.55 3.33 1.89
CA ASP A 25 3.46 3.01 3.31
C ASP A 25 2.41 1.93 3.58
N VAL A 26 2.54 1.24 4.71
CA VAL A 26 1.59 0.21 5.19
C VAL A 26 1.13 0.59 6.58
N ILE A 27 -0.19 0.65 6.74
CA ILE A 27 -0.88 1.11 7.93
C ILE A 27 -1.84 0.00 8.37
N ASP A 28 -2.05 -0.14 9.68
CA ASP A 28 -3.04 -1.07 10.20
C ASP A 28 -4.45 -0.72 9.68
N ALA A 29 -5.23 -1.75 9.38
CA ALA A 29 -6.60 -1.55 8.91
C ALA A 29 -7.53 -1.14 10.05
N LEU A 30 -8.72 -0.66 9.69
CA LEU A 30 -9.75 -0.36 10.68
C LEU A 30 -10.24 -1.65 11.37
N PRO A 31 -10.70 -1.60 12.64
CA PRO A 31 -11.08 -2.79 13.41
C PRO A 31 -12.22 -3.62 12.82
N ASP A 32 -13.00 -3.05 11.90
CA ASP A 32 -14.11 -3.67 11.18
C ASP A 32 -13.68 -4.32 9.85
N ALA A 33 -12.43 -4.14 9.43
CA ALA A 33 -11.88 -4.79 8.25
C ALA A 33 -11.64 -6.30 8.49
N PRO A 34 -11.64 -7.13 7.42
CA PRO A 34 -11.28 -8.53 7.54
C PRO A 34 -9.90 -8.72 8.18
N VAL A 35 -9.74 -9.76 9.00
CA VAL A 35 -8.47 -10.06 9.68
C VAL A 35 -7.33 -10.19 8.67
N GLY A 36 -6.22 -9.50 8.93
CA GLY A 36 -5.04 -9.48 8.06
C GLY A 36 -5.12 -8.48 6.91
N SER A 37 -6.18 -7.68 6.83
CA SER A 37 -6.24 -6.54 5.91
C SER A 37 -5.31 -5.42 6.40
N VAL A 38 -4.82 -4.62 5.47
CA VAL A 38 -4.00 -3.43 5.76
C VAL A 38 -4.48 -2.26 4.93
N ILE A 39 -4.15 -1.05 5.35
CA ILE A 39 -4.28 0.13 4.51
C ILE A 39 -2.91 0.41 3.90
N VAL A 40 -2.81 0.49 2.58
CA VAL A 40 -1.61 0.99 1.90
C VAL A 40 -1.77 2.46 1.54
N ASN A 41 -0.73 3.24 1.75
CA ASN A 41 -0.67 4.63 1.29
C ASN A 41 0.23 4.70 0.06
N VAL A 42 -0.34 5.04 -1.09
CA VAL A 42 0.41 5.28 -2.33
C VAL A 42 0.37 6.78 -2.60
N SER A 43 1.46 7.47 -2.32
CA SER A 43 1.64 8.91 -2.56
C SER A 43 0.45 9.80 -2.13
N GLY A 44 -0.16 9.47 -0.99
CA GLY A 44 -1.29 10.21 -0.40
C GLY A 44 -2.66 9.56 -0.60
N LEU A 45 -2.76 8.53 -1.44
CA LEU A 45 -4.00 7.77 -1.62
C LEU A 45 -3.99 6.51 -0.73
N LEU A 46 -4.94 6.44 0.19
CA LEU A 46 -5.13 5.32 1.11
C LEU A 46 -6.03 4.27 0.47
N LEU A 47 -5.61 3.01 0.52
CA LEU A 47 -6.36 1.88 -0.04
C LEU A 47 -6.40 0.73 0.96
N GLY A 48 -7.60 0.25 1.28
CA GLY A 48 -7.75 -1.01 2.00
C GLY A 48 -7.45 -2.19 1.09
N LEU A 49 -6.50 -3.04 1.48
CA LEU A 49 -6.17 -4.28 0.79
C LEU A 49 -6.45 -5.47 1.69
N GLU A 50 -7.22 -6.42 1.18
CA GLU A 50 -7.48 -7.68 1.85
C GLU A 50 -6.27 -8.63 1.70
N PRO A 51 -6.15 -9.68 2.53
CA PRO A 51 -5.07 -10.66 2.42
C PRO A 51 -4.92 -11.28 1.03
N HIS A 52 -6.03 -11.44 0.29
CA HIS A 52 -5.97 -11.95 -1.08
C HIS A 52 -5.24 -10.99 -2.03
N ASP A 53 -5.56 -9.70 -1.96
CA ASP A 53 -4.95 -8.66 -2.80
C ASP A 53 -3.48 -8.48 -2.46
N LEU A 54 -3.14 -8.51 -1.16
CA LEU A 54 -1.75 -8.46 -0.69
C LEU A 54 -0.93 -9.63 -1.23
N ASN A 55 -1.47 -10.85 -1.20
CA ASN A 55 -0.79 -12.02 -1.76
C ASN A 55 -0.54 -11.89 -3.27
N LEU A 56 -1.47 -11.26 -4.01
CA LEU A 56 -1.26 -10.97 -5.43
C LEU A 56 -0.13 -9.96 -5.64
N LEU A 57 -0.12 -8.85 -4.88
CA LEU A 57 0.96 -7.86 -4.93
C LEU A 57 2.31 -8.48 -4.56
N PHE A 58 2.36 -9.33 -3.53
CA PHE A 58 3.57 -10.05 -3.14
C PHE A 58 4.06 -11.07 -4.15
N GLY A 59 3.19 -11.62 -4.98
CA GLY A 59 3.58 -12.48 -6.11
C GLY A 59 4.21 -11.68 -7.26
N MET A 60 3.90 -10.39 -7.35
CA MET A 60 4.41 -9.47 -8.36
C MET A 60 5.64 -8.67 -7.91
N LEU A 61 6.02 -8.81 -6.63
CA LEU A 61 7.18 -8.16 -6.01
C LEU A 61 8.16 -9.21 -5.49
N GLY A 62 9.41 -9.14 -5.93
CA GLY A 62 10.48 -10.01 -5.44
C GLY A 62 11.37 -10.61 -6.54
N PRO A 63 12.39 -11.41 -6.15
CA PRO A 63 13.35 -11.98 -7.11
C PRO A 63 12.73 -12.99 -8.08
N ASN A 64 11.55 -13.54 -7.74
CA ASN A 64 10.77 -14.44 -8.59
C ASN A 64 9.44 -13.80 -9.02
N ALA A 65 9.41 -12.47 -9.15
CA ALA A 65 8.20 -11.73 -9.48
C ALA A 65 7.54 -12.25 -10.76
N VAL A 66 6.23 -12.43 -10.71
CA VAL A 66 5.44 -12.71 -11.90
C VAL A 66 5.26 -11.40 -12.68
N HIS A 67 5.95 -11.28 -13.80
CA HIS A 67 5.81 -10.13 -14.68
C HIS A 67 4.45 -10.10 -15.37
N GLY A 68 3.90 -8.90 -15.50
CA GLY A 68 2.59 -8.68 -16.11
C GLY A 68 1.83 -7.53 -15.45
N GLN A 69 0.56 -7.42 -15.80
CA GLN A 69 -0.33 -6.39 -15.28
C GLN A 69 -1.52 -7.03 -14.56
N ARG A 70 -1.90 -6.45 -13.44
CA ARG A 70 -3.14 -6.75 -12.72
C ARG A 70 -3.85 -5.44 -12.37
N THR A 71 -5.16 -5.47 -12.45
CA THR A 71 -6.00 -4.36 -12.02
C THR A 71 -6.98 -4.89 -10.98
N LEU A 72 -6.95 -4.27 -9.80
CA LEU A 72 -7.79 -4.59 -8.65
C LEU A 72 -8.85 -3.49 -8.53
N PRO A 73 -10.14 -3.79 -8.76
CA PRO A 73 -11.21 -2.88 -8.41
C PRO A 73 -11.37 -2.85 -6.89
N LEU A 74 -11.20 -1.67 -6.30
CA LEU A 74 -11.43 -1.42 -4.89
C LEU A 74 -12.72 -0.61 -4.76
N LYS A 75 -13.63 -1.10 -3.92
CA LYS A 75 -14.87 -0.39 -3.62
C LYS A 75 -14.59 0.67 -2.59
N ASP A 76 -14.70 1.93 -2.99
CA ASP A 76 -14.69 3.06 -2.07
C ASP A 76 -16.12 3.63 -1.93
N PRO A 77 -16.52 4.11 -0.74
CA PRO A 77 -17.83 4.75 -0.55
C PRO A 77 -18.09 5.92 -1.51
N ASP A 78 -17.03 6.61 -1.95
CA ASP A 78 -17.08 7.80 -2.79
C ASP A 78 -16.96 7.49 -4.30
N GLY A 79 -16.69 6.23 -4.69
CA GLY A 79 -16.64 5.79 -6.09
C GLY A 79 -15.80 4.54 -6.34
N ASP A 80 -15.74 4.09 -7.59
CA ASP A 80 -14.86 2.97 -7.96
C ASP A 80 -13.40 3.44 -7.98
N VAL A 81 -12.53 2.76 -7.24
CA VAL A 81 -11.09 3.01 -7.22
C VAL A 81 -10.38 1.84 -7.89
N TRP A 82 -9.33 2.14 -8.64
CA TRP A 82 -8.60 1.10 -9.37
C TRP A 82 -7.14 1.11 -8.95
N LEU A 83 -6.67 0.01 -8.37
CA LEU A 83 -5.24 -0.24 -8.17
C LEU A 83 -4.71 -1.06 -9.34
N THR A 84 -3.85 -0.47 -10.16
CA THR A 84 -3.16 -1.16 -11.24
C THR A 84 -1.73 -1.48 -10.80
N ALA A 85 -1.39 -2.76 -10.77
CA ALA A 85 -0.07 -3.27 -10.48
C ALA A 85 0.58 -3.78 -11.77
N VAL A 86 1.71 -3.20 -12.17
CA VAL A 86 2.51 -3.64 -13.32
C VAL A 86 3.89 -4.06 -12.82
N SER A 87 4.24 -5.33 -13.02
CA SER A 87 5.54 -5.86 -12.65
C SER A 87 6.38 -6.11 -13.90
N ASP A 88 7.56 -5.50 -13.98
CA ASP A 88 8.51 -5.65 -15.06
C ASP A 88 9.96 -5.74 -14.52
N GLN A 89 10.96 -5.57 -15.38
CA GLN A 89 12.38 -5.63 -15.01
C GLN A 89 12.84 -4.46 -14.12
N HIS A 90 12.08 -3.36 -14.06
CA HIS A 90 12.41 -2.16 -13.29
C HIS A 90 11.81 -2.20 -11.88
N GLY A 91 10.73 -2.95 -11.68
CA GLY A 91 10.10 -3.11 -10.37
C GLY A 91 8.61 -3.43 -10.47
N LEU A 92 7.91 -3.16 -9.38
CA LEU A 92 6.45 -3.16 -9.30
C LEU A 92 5.94 -1.72 -9.31
N ASP A 93 5.36 -1.32 -10.43
CA ASP A 93 4.61 -0.07 -10.57
C ASP A 93 3.21 -0.25 -9.98
N LEU A 94 2.90 0.54 -8.96
CA LEU A 94 1.58 0.65 -8.37
C LEU A 94 0.98 1.98 -8.77
N THR A 95 -0.05 1.95 -9.59
CA THR A 95 -0.82 3.11 -9.99
C THR A 95 -2.23 3.01 -9.43
N VAL A 96 -2.57 3.94 -8.55
CA VAL A 96 -3.93 4.12 -8.00
C VAL A 96 -4.64 5.17 -8.83
N SER A 97 -5.80 4.84 -9.37
CA SER A 97 -6.63 5.76 -10.14
C SER A 97 -7.97 5.97 -9.44
N PHE A 98 -8.34 7.22 -9.27
CA PHE A 98 -9.62 7.67 -8.71
C PHE A 98 -10.39 8.40 -9.81
N PRO A 99 -11.15 7.69 -10.66
CA PRO A 99 -11.80 8.26 -11.85
C PRO A 99 -12.80 9.35 -11.50
N ALA A 100 -13.45 9.26 -10.33
CA ALA A 100 -14.46 10.20 -9.87
C ALA A 100 -13.92 11.64 -9.72
N CYS A 101 -12.65 11.79 -9.31
CA CYS A 101 -12.00 13.10 -9.13
C CYS A 101 -10.80 13.34 -10.06
N GLY A 102 -10.55 12.43 -11.01
CA GLY A 102 -9.47 12.54 -12.00
C GLY A 102 -8.05 12.51 -11.39
N SER A 103 -7.92 12.05 -10.15
CA SER A 103 -6.64 12.02 -9.43
C SER A 103 -6.03 10.63 -9.50
N ASN A 104 -4.72 10.57 -9.73
CA ASN A 104 -3.94 9.34 -9.73
C ASN A 104 -2.75 9.48 -8.80
N ALA A 105 -2.40 8.40 -8.11
CA ALA A 105 -1.12 8.25 -7.43
C ALA A 105 -0.33 7.12 -8.06
N ARG A 106 0.98 7.25 -8.06
CA ARG A 106 1.89 6.25 -8.59
C ARG A 106 3.11 6.12 -7.69
N VAL A 107 3.63 4.91 -7.59
CA VAL A 107 4.94 4.62 -6.99
C VAL A 107 5.53 3.40 -7.69
N VAL A 108 6.85 3.38 -7.91
CA VAL A 108 7.55 2.20 -8.45
C VAL A 108 8.40 1.60 -7.34
N LEU A 109 8.02 0.40 -6.90
CA LEU A 109 8.76 -0.35 -5.88
C LEU A 109 9.82 -1.23 -6.54
N PRO A 110 11.10 -1.11 -6.19
CA PRO A 110 12.12 -2.05 -6.64
C PRO A 110 11.82 -3.47 -6.11
N HIS A 111 12.17 -4.50 -6.89
CA HIS A 111 11.93 -5.90 -6.50
C HIS A 111 12.62 -6.33 -5.21
N ASP A 112 13.70 -5.66 -4.84
CA ASP A 112 14.42 -5.91 -3.58
C ASP A 112 13.66 -5.40 -2.33
N GLN A 113 12.58 -4.63 -2.50
CA GLN A 113 11.74 -4.17 -1.39
C GLN A 113 10.72 -5.21 -0.92
N ALA A 114 10.59 -6.35 -1.62
CA ALA A 114 9.59 -7.38 -1.31
C ALA A 114 9.58 -7.80 0.17
N ASP A 115 10.75 -8.06 0.74
CA ASP A 115 10.87 -8.50 2.13
C ASP A 115 10.52 -7.39 3.12
N ARG A 116 10.79 -6.12 2.76
CA ARG A 116 10.38 -4.97 3.59
C ARG A 116 8.87 -4.78 3.58
N VAL A 117 8.21 -4.90 2.43
CA VAL A 117 6.75 -4.81 2.33
C VAL A 117 6.10 -5.96 3.10
N ARG A 118 6.61 -7.18 2.97
CA ARG A 118 6.12 -8.34 3.74
C ARG A 118 6.31 -8.17 5.24
N ALA A 119 7.47 -7.67 5.66
CA ALA A 119 7.75 -7.39 7.07
C ALA A 119 6.80 -6.31 7.63
N ALA A 120 6.58 -5.22 6.89
CA ALA A 120 5.67 -4.15 7.29
C ALA A 120 4.22 -4.66 7.42
N VAL A 121 3.72 -5.43 6.44
CA VAL A 121 2.39 -6.06 6.53
C VAL A 121 2.30 -6.99 7.73
N LYS A 122 3.33 -7.79 7.99
CA LYS A 122 3.35 -8.69 9.15
C LYS A 122 3.34 -7.91 10.46
N GLU A 123 4.13 -6.86 10.56
CA GLU A 123 4.24 -6.01 11.75
C GLU A 123 2.88 -5.39 12.11
N VAL A 124 2.17 -4.83 11.13
CA VAL A 124 0.85 -4.23 11.38
C VAL A 124 -0.25 -5.26 11.64
N THR A 125 -0.19 -6.45 11.02
CA THR A 125 -1.27 -7.45 11.15
C THR A 125 -1.11 -8.41 12.32
N GLU A 126 0.11 -8.72 12.76
CA GLU A 126 0.37 -9.58 13.92
C GLU A 126 0.59 -8.79 15.21
N GLY A 127 0.77 -7.48 15.11
CA GLY A 127 0.88 -6.56 16.25
C GLY A 127 2.30 -6.40 16.79
N ALA A 128 2.65 -5.13 17.01
CA ALA A 128 3.62 -4.67 18.00
C ALA A 128 3.16 -4.98 19.44
#